data_AF-A0A8C9HJA9-F1
#
_entry.id   AF-A0A8C9HJA9-F1
#
_cell.length_a   1.000
_cell.length_b   1.000
_cell.length_c   1.000
_cell.angle_alpha   90.00
_cell.angle_beta   90.00
_cell.angle_gamma   90.00
#
_symmetry.space_group_name_H-M   'P 1'
#
loop_
_entity.id
_entity.type
_entity.pdbx_description
1 polymer ?
#
loop_
_entity_poly.entity_id
_entity_poly.type
_entity_poly.pdbx_seq_one_letter_code
_entity_poly.pdbx_strand_id
1 'polypeptide(L)'
;MLRALSRLGAGTACGPRAPLVLPARGRKTRYDPPAKSKIGRVNMPPPVDPAEFFVLMERYQHYRQTVRALRMEFVSEVRRKAYEARAGVLAERKALKYATEHRELMAWNQEENRRLHDLRIARLRQEEQEQEQRQALEQARKAEKVQAWVQRKEQEVLQLQVGNASGGWYSSRFAACGGLGILGTATPALAMCRLRVGRSGFGRGERVPVRRKDPEGGRVIGQCSGA
;
A
#
# COMPACT_ATOMS: atom_id res chain seq x y z
N MET A 1 3.44 51.40 31.69
CA MET A 1 2.21 50.59 31.78
C MET A 1 1.94 49.81 30.49
N LEU A 2 2.82 48.88 30.08
CA LEU A 2 2.66 48.09 28.86
C LEU A 2 3.22 46.66 29.04
N ARG A 3 2.73 45.93 30.06
CA ARG A 3 3.09 44.51 30.29
C ARG A 3 1.88 43.58 30.43
N ALA A 4 0.66 44.10 30.27
CA ALA A 4 -0.56 43.35 30.53
C ALA A 4 -1.18 42.67 29.28
N LEU A 5 -0.68 42.93 28.07
CA LEU A 5 -1.32 42.48 26.82
C LEU A 5 -0.65 41.29 26.12
N SER A 6 0.40 40.69 26.70
CA SER A 6 1.12 39.56 26.07
C SER A 6 0.51 38.18 26.33
N ARG A 7 -0.65 38.08 27.00
CA ARG A 7 -1.27 36.78 27.36
C ARG A 7 -2.39 36.33 26.44
N LEU A 8 -2.62 37.03 25.33
CA LEU A 8 -3.62 36.67 24.33
C LEU A 8 -2.93 36.51 22.98
N GLY A 9 -2.38 35.32 22.70
CA GLY A 9 -1.86 35.03 21.37
C GLY A 9 -0.74 33.99 21.29
N ALA A 10 -1.07 32.73 21.54
CA ALA A 10 -0.48 31.57 20.87
C ALA A 10 -1.31 30.36 21.27
N GLY A 11 -2.30 30.00 20.45
CA GLY A 11 -3.09 28.79 20.65
C GLY A 11 -2.13 27.59 20.74
N THR A 12 -2.07 26.97 21.91
CA THR A 12 -1.47 25.65 22.07
C THR A 12 -2.15 24.72 21.10
N ALA A 13 -1.39 24.18 20.14
CA ALA A 13 -1.82 23.06 19.32
C ALA A 13 -2.42 21.99 20.24
N CYS A 14 -3.67 21.62 19.97
CA CYS A 14 -4.44 20.65 20.73
C CYS A 14 -3.62 19.37 20.90
N GLY A 15 -2.99 19.20 22.07
CA GLY A 15 -2.56 17.90 22.53
C GLY A 15 -3.78 16.96 22.63
N PRO A 16 -3.59 15.64 22.57
CA PRO A 16 -4.70 14.70 22.74
C PRO A 16 -5.44 15.06 24.04
N ARG A 17 -6.77 15.25 23.94
CA ARG A 17 -7.63 15.45 25.12
C ARG A 17 -7.28 14.34 26.10
N ALA A 18 -6.90 14.73 27.32
CA ALA A 18 -6.63 13.77 28.39
C ALA A 18 -7.76 12.72 28.40
N PRO A 19 -7.46 11.41 28.45
CA PRO A 19 -8.49 10.40 28.53
C PRO A 19 -9.46 10.80 29.63
N LEU A 20 -10.76 10.81 29.32
CA LEU A 20 -11.80 10.96 30.33
C LEU A 20 -11.50 9.89 31.38
N VAL A 21 -10.97 10.31 32.52
CA VAL A 21 -10.64 9.41 33.62
C VAL A 21 -11.97 8.82 34.03
N LEU A 22 -12.23 7.60 33.59
CA LEU A 22 -13.39 6.84 34.04
C LEU A 22 -13.33 6.87 35.56
N PRO A 23 -14.41 7.29 36.24
CA PRO A 23 -14.40 7.40 37.69
C PRO A 23 -13.97 6.05 38.26
N ALA A 24 -12.85 6.05 38.99
CA ALA A 24 -12.37 4.85 39.64
C ALA A 24 -13.48 4.32 40.55
N ARG A 25 -13.91 3.07 40.31
CA ARG A 25 -14.99 2.41 41.05
C ARG A 25 -14.75 2.59 42.55
N GLY A 26 -15.69 3.25 43.25
CA GLY A 26 -15.63 3.46 44.70
C GLY A 26 -15.09 4.83 45.17
N ARG A 27 -14.70 5.74 44.28
CA ARG A 27 -14.42 7.14 44.65
C ARG A 27 -15.64 8.03 44.37
N LYS A 28 -15.83 9.05 45.21
CA LYS A 28 -16.88 10.06 45.02
C LYS A 28 -16.61 10.87 43.74
N THR A 29 -17.65 11.07 42.95
CA THR A 29 -17.70 11.94 41.79
C THR A 29 -17.99 13.38 42.20
N ARG A 30 -17.94 14.31 41.24
CA ARG A 30 -18.25 15.73 41.47
C ARG A 30 -19.69 15.98 41.92
N TYR A 31 -20.64 15.15 41.48
CA TYR A 31 -22.08 15.32 41.76
C TYR A 31 -22.54 14.59 43.02
N ASP A 32 -21.68 13.77 43.63
CA ASP A 32 -22.03 13.04 44.84
C ASP A 32 -22.02 13.99 46.04
N PRO A 33 -23.05 13.93 46.91
CA PRO A 33 -23.07 14.78 48.08
C PRO A 33 -21.94 14.41 49.07
N PRO A 34 -21.41 15.41 49.80
CA PRO A 34 -20.52 15.13 50.92
C PRO A 34 -21.28 14.34 52.00
N ALA A 35 -20.55 13.53 52.77
CA ALA A 35 -21.16 12.77 53.85
C ALA A 35 -21.60 13.72 54.96
N LYS A 36 -22.77 13.48 55.58
CA LYS A 36 -23.31 14.32 56.68
C LYS A 36 -22.28 14.56 57.79
N SER A 37 -21.50 13.54 58.15
CA SER A 37 -20.43 13.60 59.15
C SER A 37 -19.20 14.44 58.75
N LYS A 38 -19.06 14.82 57.47
CA LYS A 38 -17.95 15.62 56.95
C LYS A 38 -18.34 17.06 56.60
N ILE A 39 -19.64 17.40 56.57
CA ILE A 39 -20.13 18.74 56.20
C ILE A 39 -19.60 19.83 57.14
N GLY A 40 -19.56 19.57 58.45
CA GLY A 40 -19.04 20.52 59.45
C GLY A 40 -17.57 20.31 59.84
N ARG A 41 -16.85 19.35 59.22
CA ARG A 41 -15.49 19.03 59.63
C ARG A 41 -14.48 19.95 58.95
N VAL A 42 -13.90 20.86 59.71
CA VAL A 42 -12.78 21.70 59.28
C VAL A 42 -11.46 21.03 59.70
N ASN A 43 -10.46 21.03 58.80
CA ASN A 43 -9.13 20.53 59.13
C ASN A 43 -8.37 21.61 59.90
N MET A 44 -8.21 21.43 61.21
CA MET A 44 -7.38 22.31 62.03
C MET A 44 -5.90 22.02 61.79
N PRO A 45 -5.06 23.05 61.58
CA PRO A 45 -3.64 22.84 61.42
C PRO A 45 -3.00 22.31 62.71
N PRO A 46 -1.99 21.44 62.62
CA PRO A 46 -1.24 21.00 63.80
C PRO A 46 -0.44 22.17 64.39
N PRO A 47 -0.10 22.12 65.70
CA PRO A 47 0.82 23.08 66.29
C PRO A 47 2.22 22.94 65.66
N VAL A 48 2.96 24.04 65.57
CA VAL A 48 4.27 24.12 64.91
C VAL A 48 5.28 24.73 65.86
N ASP A 49 6.42 24.08 66.06
CA ASP A 49 7.58 24.66 66.74
C ASP A 49 8.30 25.65 65.81
N PRO A 50 8.44 26.94 66.17
CA PRO A 50 9.13 27.93 65.36
C PRO A 50 10.60 27.58 65.04
N ALA A 51 11.32 26.96 65.97
CA ALA A 51 12.74 26.65 65.78
C ALA A 51 12.93 25.54 64.73
N GLU A 52 12.19 24.43 64.88
CA GLU A 52 12.18 23.34 63.91
C GLU A 52 11.69 23.79 62.54
N PHE A 53 10.63 24.61 62.51
CA PHE A 53 10.05 25.10 61.26
C PHE A 53 11.06 25.91 60.46
N PHE A 54 11.84 26.78 61.11
CA PHE A 54 12.86 27.58 60.43
C PHE A 54 13.96 26.70 59.80
N VAL A 55 14.50 25.75 60.57
CA VAL A 55 15.52 24.80 60.08
C VAL A 55 14.98 23.97 58.92
N LEU A 56 13.74 23.47 59.01
CA LEU A 56 13.11 22.73 57.92
C LEU A 56 12.94 23.59 56.68
N MET A 57 12.50 24.84 56.83
CA MET A 57 12.33 25.76 55.72
C MET A 57 13.63 25.97 54.94
N GLU A 58 14.75 26.23 55.62
CA GLU A 58 16.06 26.39 54.99
C GLU A 58 16.53 25.10 54.29
N ARG A 59 16.43 23.95 54.99
CA ARG A 59 16.78 22.64 54.40
C ARG A 59 15.98 22.35 53.14
N TYR A 60 14.67 22.63 53.15
CA TYR A 60 13.82 22.45 51.98
C TYR A 60 14.16 23.42 50.86
N GLN A 61 14.54 24.66 51.16
CA GLN A 61 15.00 25.63 50.16
C GLN A 61 16.25 25.12 49.45
N HIS A 62 17.29 24.77 50.22
CA HIS A 62 18.54 24.24 49.66
C HIS A 62 18.33 22.94 48.90
N TYR A 63 17.58 21.99 49.47
CA TYR A 63 17.25 20.73 48.79
C TYR A 63 16.56 20.98 47.44
N ARG A 64 15.53 21.84 47.42
CA ARG A 64 14.80 22.15 46.17
C ARG A 64 15.69 22.85 45.16
N GLN A 65 16.60 23.72 45.60
CA GLN A 65 17.56 24.37 44.72
C GLN A 65 18.49 23.34 44.07
N THR A 66 19.09 22.45 44.86
CA THR A 66 19.97 21.39 44.36
C THR A 66 19.24 20.44 43.41
N VAL A 67 18.04 19.97 43.78
CA VAL A 67 17.26 19.06 42.92
C VAL A 67 16.79 19.76 41.64
N ARG A 68 16.50 21.06 41.68
CA ARG A 68 16.21 21.84 40.47
C ARG A 68 17.43 21.93 39.54
N ALA A 69 18.62 22.18 40.10
CA ALA A 69 19.85 22.17 39.32
C ALA A 69 20.09 20.81 38.66
N LEU A 70 19.99 19.71 39.41
CA LEU A 70 20.10 18.35 38.87
C LEU A 70 19.07 18.06 37.76
N ARG A 71 17.84 18.54 37.93
CA ARG A 71 16.81 18.41 36.89
C ARG A 71 17.21 19.13 35.59
N MET A 72 17.82 20.30 35.69
CA MET A 72 18.29 21.05 34.50
C MET A 72 19.42 20.30 33.80
N GLU A 73 20.34 19.69 34.55
CA GLU A 73 21.38 18.81 33.99
C GLU A 73 20.75 17.65 33.21
N PHE A 74 19.83 16.90 33.82
CA PHE A 74 19.16 15.79 33.13
C PHE A 74 18.35 16.23 31.90
N VAL A 75 17.69 17.39 31.97
CA VAL A 75 16.98 17.94 30.81
C VAL A 75 17.96 18.29 29.69
N SER A 76 19.13 18.85 30.03
CA SER A 76 20.16 19.16 29.05
C SER A 76 20.73 17.89 28.40
N GLU A 77 20.95 16.83 29.17
CA GLU A 77 21.44 15.55 28.67
C GLU A 77 20.44 14.89 27.72
N VAL A 78 19.15 14.88 28.09
CA VAL A 78 18.09 14.33 27.24
C VAL A 78 18.01 15.11 25.93
N ARG A 79 18.09 16.44 25.99
CA ARG A 79 18.11 17.29 24.79
C ARG A 79 19.34 17.04 23.93
N ARG A 80 20.52 16.91 24.53
CA ARG A 80 21.77 16.60 23.84
C ARG A 80 21.70 15.25 23.14
N LYS A 81 21.27 14.19 23.83
CA LYS A 81 21.10 12.85 23.25
C LYS A 81 20.08 12.85 22.12
N ALA A 82 18.97 13.57 22.26
CA ALA A 82 17.97 13.70 21.19
C ALA A 82 18.53 14.43 19.96
N TYR A 83 19.36 15.45 20.17
CA TYR A 83 20.05 16.15 19.09
C TYR A 83 21.09 15.24 18.41
N GLU A 84 21.96 14.57 19.17
CA GLU A 84 22.96 13.63 18.65
C GLU A 84 22.33 12.47 17.86
N ALA A 85 21.17 11.98 18.29
CA ALA A 85 20.45 10.94 17.55
C ALA A 85 19.89 11.44 16.21
N ARG A 86 19.50 12.72 16.12
CA ARG A 86 18.90 13.31 14.91
C ARG A 86 19.95 13.86 13.93
N ALA A 87 20.90 14.61 14.46
CA ALA A 87 21.87 15.42 13.72
C ALA A 87 23.28 15.31 14.33
N GLY A 88 23.58 14.19 15.00
CA GLY A 88 24.93 13.91 15.46
C GLY A 88 25.83 13.50 14.29
N VAL A 89 27.10 13.84 14.40
CA VAL A 89 28.13 13.53 13.38
C VAL A 89 28.14 12.05 13.01
N LEU A 90 27.96 11.14 13.97
CA LEU A 90 27.88 9.71 13.70
C LEU A 90 26.61 9.32 12.94
N ALA A 91 25.48 9.95 13.23
CA ALA A 91 24.22 9.73 12.52
C ALA A 91 24.35 10.19 11.06
N GLU A 92 24.91 11.37 10.83
CA GLU A 92 25.15 11.90 9.48
C GLU A 92 26.13 11.04 8.68
N ARG A 93 27.27 10.65 9.28
CA ARG A 93 28.24 9.75 8.62
C ARG A 93 27.62 8.41 8.24
N LYS A 94 26.80 7.83 9.12
CA LYS A 94 26.07 6.59 8.81
C LYS A 94 25.05 6.81 7.70
N ALA A 95 24.30 7.90 7.73
CA ALA A 95 23.33 8.23 6.69
C ALA A 95 23.99 8.39 5.32
N LEU A 96 25.16 9.04 5.26
CA LEU A 96 25.95 9.15 4.03
C LEU A 96 26.44 7.79 3.54
N LYS A 97 26.99 6.96 4.43
CA LYS A 97 27.43 5.60 4.08
C LYS A 97 26.28 4.74 3.54
N TYR A 98 25.12 4.76 4.19
CA TYR A 98 23.95 4.03 3.70
C TYR A 98 23.46 4.58 2.35
N ALA A 99 23.53 5.89 2.13
CA ALA A 99 23.18 6.48 0.85
C ALA A 99 24.16 6.09 -0.26
N THR A 100 25.46 5.98 0.02
CA THR A 100 26.46 5.51 -0.96
C THR A 100 26.30 4.03 -1.25
N GLU A 101 26.17 3.19 -0.22
CA GLU A 101 25.92 1.74 -0.36
C GLU A 101 24.63 1.49 -1.17
N HIS A 102 23.57 2.25 -0.90
CA HIS A 102 22.33 2.14 -1.67
C HIS A 102 22.55 2.49 -3.15
N ARG A 103 23.31 3.54 -3.47
CA ARG A 103 23.62 3.90 -4.86
C ARG A 103 24.43 2.82 -5.55
N GLU A 104 25.41 2.23 -4.87
CA GLU A 104 26.22 1.13 -5.37
C GLU A 104 25.36 -0.10 -5.67
N LEU A 105 24.46 -0.47 -4.75
CA LEU A 105 23.52 -1.57 -4.96
C LEU A 105 22.55 -1.31 -6.12
N MET A 106 22.08 -0.06 -6.29
CA MET A 106 21.24 0.30 -7.42
C MET A 106 21.99 0.25 -8.75
N ALA A 107 23.26 0.67 -8.78
CA ALA A 107 24.11 0.57 -9.96
C ALA A 107 24.33 -0.91 -10.34
N TRP A 108 24.68 -1.74 -9.36
CA TRP A 108 24.84 -3.18 -9.57
C TRP A 108 23.55 -3.84 -10.07
N ASN A 109 22.40 -3.48 -9.51
CA ASN A 109 21.11 -3.99 -9.98
C ASN A 109 20.82 -3.59 -11.43
N GLN A 110 21.16 -2.37 -11.83
CA GLN A 110 21.01 -1.92 -13.21
C GLN A 110 21.92 -2.70 -14.17
N GLU A 111 23.16 -2.97 -13.77
CA GLU A 111 24.10 -3.78 -14.56
C GLU A 111 23.59 -5.21 -14.73
N GLU A 112 23.12 -5.84 -13.67
CA GLU A 112 22.56 -7.19 -13.75
C GLU A 112 21.26 -7.21 -14.59
N ASN A 113 20.41 -6.19 -14.48
CA ASN A 113 19.23 -6.07 -15.33
C ASN A 113 19.59 -5.90 -16.82
N ARG A 114 20.66 -5.17 -17.14
CA ARG A 114 21.17 -5.05 -18.52
C ARG A 114 21.64 -6.40 -19.03
N ARG A 115 22.44 -7.12 -18.25
CA ARG A 115 22.89 -8.48 -18.59
C ARG A 115 21.71 -9.41 -18.88
N LEU A 116 20.68 -9.40 -18.02
CA LEU A 116 19.48 -10.22 -18.22
C LEU A 116 18.64 -9.77 -19.42
N HIS A 117 18.64 -8.47 -19.73
CA HIS A 117 17.96 -7.93 -20.89
C HIS A 117 18.60 -8.42 -22.20
N ASP A 118 19.93 -8.43 -22.27
CA ASP A 118 20.65 -8.92 -23.44
C ASP A 118 20.39 -10.42 -23.68
N LEU A 119 20.37 -11.21 -22.60
CA LEU A 119 19.98 -12.63 -22.66
C LEU A 119 18.52 -12.81 -23.11
N ARG A 120 17.61 -11.93 -22.68
CA ARG A 120 16.21 -11.95 -23.12
C ARG A 120 16.10 -11.63 -24.61
N ILE A 121 16.84 -10.64 -25.12
CA ILE A 121 16.86 -10.31 -26.54
C ILE A 121 17.38 -11.49 -27.35
N ALA A 122 18.47 -12.13 -26.91
CA ALA A 122 19.03 -13.30 -27.59
C ALA A 122 18.00 -14.44 -27.68
N ARG A 123 17.29 -14.72 -26.58
CA ARG A 123 16.21 -15.72 -26.55
C ARG A 123 15.06 -15.35 -27.50
N LEU A 124 14.59 -14.11 -27.45
CA LEU A 124 13.48 -13.66 -28.31
C LEU A 124 13.82 -13.78 -29.80
N ARG A 125 15.05 -13.43 -30.19
CA ARG A 125 15.51 -13.61 -31.59
C ARG A 125 15.46 -15.07 -32.03
N GLN A 126 15.82 -15.99 -31.13
CA GLN A 126 15.73 -17.42 -31.42
C GLN A 126 14.26 -17.87 -31.53
N GLU A 127 13.40 -17.43 -30.62
CA GLU A 127 11.96 -17.71 -30.68
C GLU A 127 11.31 -17.15 -31.95
N GLU A 128 11.71 -15.96 -32.42
CA GLU A 128 11.27 -15.37 -33.69
C GLU A 128 11.68 -16.23 -34.89
N GLN A 129 12.93 -16.68 -34.96
CA GLN A 129 13.39 -17.57 -36.03
C GLN A 129 12.63 -18.89 -36.05
N GLU A 130 12.38 -19.50 -34.89
CA GLU A 130 11.59 -20.72 -34.78
C GLU A 130 10.12 -20.48 -35.19
N GLN A 131 9.55 -19.32 -34.84
CA GLN A 131 8.20 -18.96 -35.25
C GLN A 131 8.10 -18.74 -36.76
N GLU A 132 9.07 -18.08 -37.39
CA GLU A 132 9.12 -17.89 -38.84
C GLU A 132 9.17 -19.24 -39.57
N GLN A 133 9.99 -20.18 -39.09
CA GLN A 133 10.04 -21.54 -39.65
C GLN A 133 8.69 -22.26 -39.53
N ARG A 134 8.06 -22.20 -38.36
CA ARG A 134 6.72 -22.79 -38.14
C ARG A 134 5.67 -22.14 -39.03
N GLN A 135 5.70 -20.83 -39.18
CA GLN A 135 4.78 -20.09 -40.04
C GLN A 135 4.97 -20.46 -41.52
N ALA A 136 6.21 -20.60 -41.99
CA ALA A 136 6.49 -21.03 -43.36
C ALA A 136 5.91 -22.43 -43.65
N LEU A 137 6.09 -23.38 -42.73
CA LEU A 137 5.51 -24.72 -42.83
C LEU A 137 3.97 -24.68 -42.81
N GLU A 138 3.38 -23.87 -41.94
CA GLU A 138 1.93 -23.67 -41.91
C GLU A 138 1.38 -23.04 -43.19
N GLN A 139 2.09 -22.07 -43.75
CA GLN A 139 1.71 -21.42 -45.01
C GLN A 139 1.79 -22.40 -46.18
N ALA A 140 2.84 -23.22 -46.26
CA ALA A 140 2.95 -24.28 -47.26
C ALA A 140 1.77 -25.26 -47.16
N ARG A 141 1.48 -25.74 -45.94
CA ARG A 141 0.33 -26.63 -45.70
C ARG A 141 -1.02 -25.99 -46.03
N LYS A 142 -1.17 -24.69 -45.77
CA LYS A 142 -2.38 -23.93 -46.15
C LYS A 142 -2.49 -23.80 -47.67
N ALA A 143 -1.39 -23.54 -48.37
CA ALA A 143 -1.36 -23.45 -49.82
C ALA A 143 -1.75 -24.78 -50.48
N GLU A 144 -1.22 -25.91 -50.00
CA GLU A 144 -1.62 -27.26 -50.45
C GLU A 144 -3.12 -27.51 -50.26
N LYS A 145 -3.66 -27.16 -49.09
CA LYS A 145 -5.11 -27.29 -48.81
C LYS A 145 -5.96 -26.44 -49.76
N VAL A 146 -5.53 -25.20 -50.04
CA VAL A 146 -6.24 -24.32 -50.97
C VAL A 146 -6.17 -24.87 -52.39
N GLN A 147 -5.01 -25.36 -52.84
CA GLN A 147 -4.87 -26.00 -54.14
C GLN A 147 -5.79 -27.21 -54.28
N ALA A 148 -5.82 -28.10 -53.29
CA ALA A 148 -6.72 -29.25 -53.28
C ALA A 148 -8.21 -28.84 -53.29
N TRP A 149 -8.55 -27.75 -52.60
CA TRP A 149 -9.91 -27.20 -52.61
C TRP A 149 -10.29 -26.61 -53.97
N VAL A 150 -9.39 -25.87 -54.62
CA VAL A 150 -9.58 -25.32 -55.96
C VAL A 150 -9.78 -26.44 -56.98
N GLN A 151 -8.91 -27.46 -56.99
CA GLN A 151 -9.05 -28.63 -57.88
C GLN A 151 -10.39 -29.34 -57.70
N ARG A 152 -10.84 -29.51 -56.45
CA ARG A 152 -12.16 -30.09 -56.15
C ARG A 152 -13.30 -29.23 -56.71
N LYS A 153 -13.21 -27.90 -56.57
CA LYS A 153 -14.23 -26.97 -57.09
C LYS A 153 -14.25 -26.93 -58.61
N GLU A 154 -13.09 -27.00 -59.26
CA GLU A 154 -12.99 -27.13 -60.72
C GLU A 154 -13.67 -28.41 -61.22
N GLN A 155 -13.45 -29.55 -60.55
CA GLN A 155 -14.15 -30.80 -60.86
C GLN A 155 -15.66 -30.70 -60.67
N GLU A 156 -16.13 -30.06 -59.59
CA GLU A 156 -17.56 -29.80 -59.38
C GLU A 156 -18.16 -28.93 -60.51
N VAL A 157 -17.45 -27.90 -60.98
CA VAL A 157 -17.89 -27.06 -62.11
C VAL A 157 -17.93 -27.85 -63.42
N LEU A 158 -16.91 -28.66 -63.70
CA LEU A 158 -16.89 -29.54 -64.88
C LEU A 158 -18.03 -30.56 -64.84
N GLN A 159 -18.34 -31.15 -63.68
CA GLN A 159 -19.48 -32.04 -63.51
C GLN A 159 -20.81 -31.34 -63.79
N LEU A 160 -20.98 -30.09 -63.34
CA LEU A 160 -22.17 -29.29 -63.63
C LEU A 160 -22.28 -28.94 -65.12
N GLN A 161 -21.17 -28.70 -65.83
CA GLN A 161 -21.17 -28.49 -67.28
C GLN A 161 -21.58 -29.75 -68.06
N VAL A 162 -21.12 -30.93 -67.66
CA VAL A 162 -21.51 -32.21 -68.28
C VAL A 162 -22.96 -32.59 -67.93
N GLY A 163 -23.41 -32.35 -66.70
CA GLY A 163 -24.80 -32.55 -66.27
C GLY A 163 -25.79 -31.62 -66.97
N ASN A 164 -25.38 -30.39 -67.30
CA ASN A 164 -26.17 -29.46 -68.10
C ASN A 164 -26.22 -29.84 -69.60
N ALA A 165 -25.35 -30.73 -70.08
CA ALA A 165 -25.40 -31.27 -71.44
C ALA A 165 -26.33 -32.49 -71.59
N SER A 166 -26.83 -33.07 -70.49
CA SER A 166 -27.73 -34.24 -70.50
C SER A 166 -29.08 -34.02 -69.79
N GLY A 167 -29.34 -32.84 -69.24
CA GLY A 167 -30.60 -32.48 -68.58
C GLY A 167 -31.46 -31.54 -69.43
N GLY A 168 -32.36 -32.12 -70.23
CA GLY A 168 -33.43 -31.39 -70.92
C GLY A 168 -34.40 -30.71 -69.95
N TRP A 169 -34.91 -29.57 -70.41
CA TRP A 169 -35.99 -28.75 -69.87
C TRP A 169 -37.12 -29.56 -69.23
N TYR A 170 -37.59 -29.15 -68.03
CA TYR A 170 -39.03 -29.09 -67.75
C TYR A 170 -39.37 -27.98 -66.76
N SER A 171 -40.19 -27.05 -67.27
CA SER A 171 -40.95 -26.04 -66.54
C SER A 171 -42.19 -26.68 -65.92
N SER A 172 -42.51 -26.36 -64.65
CA SER A 172 -43.78 -25.70 -64.26
C SER A 172 -44.29 -25.98 -62.83
N ARG A 173 -44.81 -24.90 -62.23
CA ARG A 173 -45.95 -24.73 -61.28
C ARG A 173 -45.86 -25.16 -59.80
N PHE A 174 -45.72 -24.12 -58.97
CA PHE A 174 -46.65 -23.65 -57.91
C PHE A 174 -47.54 -24.64 -57.13
N ALA A 175 -47.36 -24.67 -55.81
CA ALA A 175 -48.44 -24.67 -54.81
C ALA A 175 -47.92 -24.14 -53.45
N ALA A 176 -48.70 -23.26 -52.82
CA ALA A 176 -48.42 -22.59 -51.56
C ALA A 176 -49.09 -23.31 -50.38
N CYS A 177 -48.50 -23.22 -49.16
CA CYS A 177 -49.14 -22.73 -47.92
C CYS A 177 -48.21 -22.89 -46.69
N GLY A 178 -48.42 -22.00 -45.69
CA GLY A 178 -47.53 -21.64 -44.56
C GLY A 178 -47.18 -22.75 -43.54
N GLY A 179 -46.36 -22.54 -42.52
CA GLY A 179 -45.73 -21.35 -41.93
C GLY A 179 -45.26 -21.70 -40.50
N LEU A 180 -44.12 -21.14 -40.06
CA LEU A 180 -43.75 -20.76 -38.67
C LEU A 180 -42.23 -20.49 -38.61
N GLY A 181 -41.86 -19.30 -38.15
CA GLY A 181 -40.47 -18.86 -37.99
C GLY A 181 -39.91 -19.16 -36.59
N ILE A 182 -38.58 -19.11 -36.47
CA ILE A 182 -37.77 -18.03 -35.86
C ILE A 182 -36.29 -18.52 -35.87
N LEU A 183 -35.37 -17.57 -36.08
CA LEU A 183 -33.92 -17.53 -35.77
C LEU A 183 -32.96 -17.74 -36.94
N GLY A 184 -32.22 -16.67 -37.29
CA GLY A 184 -30.94 -16.83 -37.98
C GLY A 184 -30.41 -15.64 -38.78
N THR A 185 -29.71 -14.74 -38.08
CA THR A 185 -28.52 -14.00 -38.57
C THR A 185 -28.68 -12.87 -39.58
N ALA A 186 -28.43 -11.67 -39.05
CA ALA A 186 -28.10 -10.45 -39.74
C ALA A 186 -26.70 -10.51 -40.39
N THR A 187 -26.58 -9.74 -41.47
CA THR A 187 -25.36 -9.28 -42.13
C THR A 187 -24.41 -8.54 -41.19
N PRO A 188 -23.10 -8.49 -41.51
CA PRO A 188 -22.29 -7.34 -41.13
C PRO A 188 -21.78 -6.59 -42.37
N ALA A 189 -22.24 -5.35 -42.48
CA ALA A 189 -21.62 -4.30 -43.26
C ALA A 189 -20.46 -3.66 -42.48
N LEU A 190 -19.40 -3.34 -43.21
CA LEU A 190 -18.51 -2.19 -43.06
C LEU A 190 -18.46 -1.50 -41.69
N ALA A 191 -17.32 -1.65 -41.00
CA ALA A 191 -16.87 -0.67 -40.01
C ALA A 191 -15.35 -0.49 -40.12
N MET A 192 -14.95 0.47 -40.94
CA MET A 192 -13.69 1.19 -40.74
C MET A 192 -13.79 1.97 -39.42
N CYS A 193 -12.86 1.74 -38.49
CA CYS A 193 -12.59 2.70 -37.43
C CYS A 193 -11.09 2.78 -37.16
N ARG A 194 -10.53 3.94 -37.53
CA ARG A 194 -9.24 4.47 -37.08
C ARG A 194 -9.15 4.44 -35.56
N LEU A 195 -8.06 3.91 -35.00
CA LEU A 195 -7.65 4.19 -33.63
C LEU A 195 -6.48 5.18 -33.64
N ARG A 196 -6.79 6.39 -33.15
CA ARG A 196 -5.85 7.45 -32.81
C ARG A 196 -5.05 7.07 -31.57
N VAL A 197 -3.77 7.37 -31.65
CA VAL A 197 -2.82 7.47 -30.54
C VAL A 197 -3.32 8.47 -29.48
N GLY A 198 -3.30 8.06 -28.22
CA GLY A 198 -3.61 8.89 -27.06
C GLY A 198 -2.75 8.54 -25.86
N ARG A 199 -1.65 9.28 -25.68
CA ARG A 199 -0.89 9.44 -24.43
C ARG A 199 -1.83 9.87 -23.29
N SER A 200 -1.69 9.27 -22.10
CA SER A 200 -1.43 9.98 -20.83
C SER A 200 -1.76 9.11 -19.60
N GLY A 201 -0.91 9.19 -18.56
CA GLY A 201 -1.41 9.28 -17.19
C GLY A 201 -1.33 8.03 -16.33
N PHE A 202 -0.11 7.71 -15.89
CA PHE A 202 0.16 7.05 -14.62
C PHE A 202 -0.50 7.81 -13.46
N GLY A 203 -1.13 7.11 -12.52
CA GLY A 203 -1.30 7.60 -11.14
C GLY A 203 -2.66 7.36 -10.50
N ARG A 204 -2.76 6.27 -9.72
CA ARG A 204 -3.33 6.30 -8.37
C ARG A 204 -3.01 4.98 -7.67
N GLY A 205 -2.25 5.09 -6.58
CA GLY A 205 -1.81 3.96 -5.78
C GLY A 205 -2.91 3.44 -4.88
N GLU A 206 -3.18 2.15 -4.97
CA GLU A 206 -3.86 1.40 -3.93
C GLU A 206 -2.82 0.94 -2.90
N ARG A 207 -2.99 1.41 -1.66
CA ARG A 207 -2.21 0.94 -0.52
C ARG A 207 -2.72 -0.44 -0.11
N VAL A 208 -1.92 -1.46 -0.37
CA VAL A 208 -2.05 -2.77 0.28
C VAL A 208 -1.66 -2.61 1.75
N PRO A 209 -2.50 -2.97 2.74
CA PRO A 209 -2.08 -3.00 4.13
C PRO A 209 -1.12 -4.17 4.36
N VAL A 210 0.16 -3.85 4.58
CA VAL A 210 1.17 -4.78 5.08
C VAL A 210 0.78 -5.21 6.50
N ARG A 211 0.30 -6.44 6.66
CA ARG A 211 0.23 -7.13 7.95
C ARG A 211 1.66 -7.25 8.48
N ARG A 212 1.98 -6.50 9.54
CA ARG A 212 3.18 -6.74 10.35
C ARG A 212 3.01 -8.11 11.01
N LYS A 213 3.94 -9.00 10.72
CA LYS A 213 4.12 -10.29 11.39
C LYS A 213 5.09 -9.99 12.54
N ASP A 214 4.60 -10.03 13.77
CA ASP A 214 5.45 -9.88 14.96
C ASP A 214 6.45 -11.05 15.03
N PRO A 215 7.72 -10.82 15.40
CA PRO A 215 8.66 -11.89 15.69
C PRO A 215 8.62 -12.20 17.19
N GLU A 216 7.83 -13.19 17.59
CA GLU A 216 8.02 -13.85 18.88
C GLU A 216 8.21 -15.35 18.67
N GLY A 217 9.49 -15.73 18.60
CA GLY A 217 9.96 -17.08 18.83
C GLY A 217 11.11 -17.01 19.84
N GLY A 218 10.89 -17.51 21.06
CA GLY A 218 11.88 -17.42 22.13
C GLY A 218 11.45 -18.13 23.41
N ARG A 219 11.16 -19.42 23.28
CA ARG A 219 10.93 -20.42 24.35
C ARG A 219 12.05 -20.37 25.41
N VAL A 220 11.72 -20.17 26.69
CA VAL A 220 12.55 -20.61 27.82
C VAL A 220 11.68 -21.35 28.83
N ILE A 221 12.10 -22.57 29.08
CA ILE A 221 11.58 -23.58 30.00
C ILE A 221 12.09 -23.23 31.40
N GLY A 222 11.23 -23.30 32.41
CA GLY A 222 11.61 -23.12 33.81
C GLY A 222 10.56 -23.70 34.74
N GLN A 223 10.74 -24.97 35.09
CA GLN A 223 10.00 -25.71 36.11
C GLN A 223 10.29 -25.10 37.50
N CYS A 224 9.26 -24.91 38.32
CA CYS A 224 9.43 -24.77 39.76
C CYS A 224 8.57 -25.82 40.45
N SER A 225 9.24 -26.89 40.85
CA SER A 225 8.80 -27.86 41.84
C SER A 225 9.29 -27.38 43.22
N GLY A 226 8.41 -27.47 44.23
CA GLY A 226 8.72 -27.76 45.64
C GLY A 226 9.80 -26.97 46.38
N ALA A 227 9.34 -26.17 47.35
CA ALA A 227 9.77 -26.23 48.77
C ALA A 227 8.64 -25.65 49.63
#